data_AF-A0AAJ5ZKK4-F1
#
_entry.id   AF-A0AAJ5ZKK4-F1
#
_cell.length_a   1.000
_cell.length_b   1.000
_cell.length_c   1.000
_cell.angle_alpha   90.00
_cell.angle_beta   90.00
_cell.angle_gamma   90.00
#
_symmetry.space_group_name_H-M   'P 1'
#
loop_
_entity.id
_entity.type
_entity.pdbx_description
1 polymer ?
#
loop_
_entity_poly.entity_id
_entity_poly.type
_entity_poly.pdbx_seq_one_letter_code
_entity_poly.pdbx_strand_id
1 'polypeptide(L)'
;MPLAPAVALAHGADQVPGGWSLSGITAIPLGLALLLYLGGMARLWQRAGVGRGVAWWQLACFATGWAALAAALVSPLHELGERLFTAHMIEHEVLMVAAAPPLVLSRPLGAMLWAFPHAMRRRLARGARWPVVRMAWRGLTEPASATILHGLAIWSWHIPVLFDAAIASEPVHWLQHFSFLASALLFWWALLNGRARRRGYGASVFYLFFTSTHSGLLGAILALSKNEMFVPRHSAAAQWSLTALEDQQLGGLIMWVGAAAFYLAAALILAAFWIETGPYTEKKAAGTPSSVQN
;
A
#
# COMPACT_ATOMS: atom_id res chain seq x y z
N MET A 1 4.26 44.04 24.66
CA MET A 1 4.75 42.81 24.01
C MET A 1 3.75 42.47 22.91
N PRO A 2 4.12 42.58 21.62
CA PRO A 2 3.16 42.46 20.51
C PRO A 2 2.85 40.98 20.26
N LEU A 3 1.57 40.64 20.15
CA LEU A 3 1.13 39.35 19.61
C LEU A 3 1.24 39.47 18.09
N ALA A 4 2.31 38.92 17.52
CA ALA A 4 2.38 38.74 16.07
C ALA A 4 1.25 37.80 15.63
N PRO A 5 0.52 38.11 14.55
CA PRO A 5 -0.44 37.17 13.99
C PRO A 5 0.32 35.92 13.56
N ALA A 6 -0.03 34.78 14.17
CA ALA A 6 0.40 33.49 13.66
C ALA A 6 -0.10 33.39 12.22
N VAL A 7 0.80 33.09 11.28
CA VAL A 7 0.44 32.78 9.90
C VAL A 7 -0.45 31.55 9.96
N ALA A 8 -1.77 31.77 9.90
CA ALA A 8 -2.71 30.73 9.56
C ALA A 8 -2.38 30.33 8.13
N LEU A 9 -1.64 29.24 7.98
CA LEU A 9 -1.44 28.57 6.69
C LEU A 9 -2.79 27.96 6.28
N ALA A 10 -3.72 28.81 5.86
CA ALA A 10 -4.94 28.39 5.19
C ALA A 10 -4.55 27.87 3.80
N HIS A 11 -4.30 26.58 3.67
CA HIS A 11 -3.97 25.89 2.41
C HIS A 11 -5.20 25.66 1.50
N GLY A 12 -6.22 26.51 1.58
CA GLY A 12 -7.39 26.45 0.69
C GLY A 12 -7.11 26.86 -0.76
N ALA A 13 -5.85 27.12 -1.13
CA ALA A 13 -5.44 27.60 -2.46
C ALA A 13 -5.13 26.48 -3.46
N ASP A 14 -5.17 25.21 -3.05
CA ASP A 14 -4.65 24.08 -3.84
C ASP A 14 -5.74 23.29 -4.59
N GLN A 15 -7.01 23.67 -4.43
CA GLN A 15 -8.14 23.03 -5.12
C GLN A 15 -8.31 23.61 -6.53
N VAL A 16 -7.99 22.81 -7.55
CA VAL A 16 -8.22 23.15 -8.95
C VAL A 16 -9.71 22.93 -9.27
N PRO A 17 -10.35 23.77 -10.11
CA PRO A 17 -11.75 23.56 -10.49
C PRO A 17 -12.02 22.14 -10.99
N GLY A 18 -13.05 21.49 -10.45
CA GLY A 18 -13.42 20.11 -10.80
C GLY A 18 -12.99 19.02 -9.80
N GLY A 19 -12.53 19.39 -8.60
CA GLY A 19 -12.26 18.48 -7.48
C GLY A 19 -10.88 17.84 -7.48
N TRP A 20 -9.91 18.42 -8.21
CA TRP A 20 -8.54 17.91 -8.24
C TRP A 20 -7.69 18.59 -7.16
N SER A 21 -6.99 17.80 -6.34
CA SER A 21 -6.14 18.26 -5.24
C SER A 21 -4.65 18.15 -5.60
N LEU A 22 -4.10 19.22 -6.18
CA LEU A 22 -2.66 19.29 -6.48
C LEU A 22 -1.90 19.99 -5.35
N SER A 23 -2.05 19.48 -4.13
CA SER A 23 -1.31 20.01 -2.99
C SER A 23 0.18 19.64 -3.10
N GLY A 24 1.05 20.56 -2.68
CA GLY A 24 2.49 20.30 -2.71
C GLY A 24 2.89 19.07 -1.89
N ILE A 25 2.14 18.76 -0.83
CA ILE A 25 2.42 17.65 0.08
C ILE A 25 2.14 16.27 -0.55
N THR A 26 1.24 16.17 -1.54
CA THR A 26 0.99 14.94 -2.31
C THR A 26 1.79 14.89 -3.61
N ALA A 27 1.76 15.98 -4.36
CA ALA A 27 2.33 16.06 -5.70
C ALA A 27 3.85 15.91 -5.67
N ILE A 28 4.53 16.48 -4.67
CA ILE A 28 5.99 16.40 -4.55
C ILE A 28 6.45 14.95 -4.30
N PRO A 29 5.96 14.22 -3.29
CA PRO A 29 6.35 12.81 -3.10
C PRO A 29 5.99 11.91 -4.28
N LEU A 30 4.79 12.08 -4.88
CA LEU A 30 4.36 11.30 -6.04
C LEU A 30 5.25 11.55 -7.25
N GLY A 31 5.49 12.83 -7.58
CA GLY A 31 6.35 13.23 -8.68
C GLY A 31 7.80 12.79 -8.46
N LEU A 32 8.31 12.94 -7.23
CA LEU A 32 9.65 12.48 -6.88
C LEU A 32 9.80 10.96 -7.04
N ALA A 33 8.82 10.18 -6.57
CA ALA A 33 8.83 8.73 -6.74
C ALA A 33 8.86 8.33 -8.22
N LEU A 34 8.03 8.97 -9.05
CA LEU A 34 8.00 8.75 -10.51
C LEU A 34 9.35 9.08 -11.17
N LEU A 35 9.89 10.28 -10.88
CA LEU A 35 11.15 10.75 -11.45
C LEU A 35 12.34 9.87 -11.04
N LEU A 36 12.40 9.47 -9.77
CA LEU A 36 13.47 8.59 -9.29
C LEU A 36 13.37 7.19 -9.93
N TYR A 37 12.17 6.64 -10.06
CA TYR A 37 11.98 5.33 -10.68
C TYR A 37 12.36 5.36 -12.17
N LEU A 38 11.80 6.30 -12.94
CA LEU A 38 12.06 6.42 -14.38
C LEU A 38 13.51 6.82 -14.67
N GLY A 39 14.08 7.76 -13.91
CA GLY A 39 15.49 8.16 -14.06
C GLY A 39 16.46 7.04 -13.71
N GLY A 40 16.14 6.24 -12.69
CA GLY A 40 16.90 5.05 -12.32
C GLY A 40 16.81 3.94 -13.36
N MET A 41 15.60 3.69 -13.88
CA MET A 41 15.36 2.75 -14.97
C MET A 41 16.10 3.14 -16.25
N ALA A 42 16.00 4.40 -16.68
CA ALA A 42 16.66 4.90 -17.87
C ALA A 42 18.18 4.70 -17.79
N ARG A 43 18.80 5.02 -16.64
CA ARG A 43 20.23 4.80 -16.42
C ARG A 43 20.62 3.32 -16.41
N LEU A 44 19.76 2.44 -15.90
CA LEU A 44 19.96 1.00 -15.94
C LEU A 44 19.93 0.48 -17.38
N TRP A 45 18.92 0.88 -18.16
CA TRP A 45 18.77 0.45 -19.54
C TRP A 45 19.87 0.99 -20.45
N GLN A 46 20.34 2.22 -20.22
CA GLN A 46 21.49 2.79 -20.94
C GLN A 46 22.78 1.97 -20.73
N ARG A 47 22.95 1.34 -19.57
CA ARG A 47 24.18 0.59 -19.23
C ARG A 47 24.10 -0.90 -19.49
N ALA A 48 22.94 -1.51 -19.24
CA ALA A 48 22.75 -2.96 -19.26
C ALA A 48 21.88 -3.43 -20.45
N GLY A 49 21.26 -2.51 -21.19
CA GLY A 49 20.28 -2.82 -22.24
C GLY A 49 18.83 -2.71 -21.75
N VAL A 50 17.92 -2.43 -22.68
CA VAL A 50 16.48 -2.30 -22.41
C VAL A 50 15.92 -3.60 -21.82
N GLY A 51 15.12 -3.48 -20.76
CA GLY A 51 14.55 -4.63 -20.04
C GLY A 51 15.52 -5.36 -19.10
N ARG A 52 16.79 -4.95 -19.04
CA ARG A 52 17.78 -5.50 -18.09
C ARG A 52 17.81 -4.66 -16.82
N GLY A 53 17.80 -5.33 -15.67
CA GLY A 53 17.73 -4.70 -14.34
C GLY A 53 16.31 -4.33 -13.91
N VAL A 54 15.55 -3.68 -14.78
CA VAL A 54 14.09 -3.45 -14.65
C VAL A 54 13.39 -4.05 -15.87
N ALA A 55 12.55 -5.06 -15.64
CA ALA A 55 11.77 -5.70 -16.70
C ALA A 55 10.52 -4.88 -17.06
N TRP A 56 9.98 -5.07 -18.26
CA TRP A 56 8.77 -4.37 -18.72
C TRP A 56 7.56 -4.61 -17.81
N TRP A 57 7.39 -5.82 -17.27
CA TRP A 57 6.32 -6.10 -16.32
C TRP A 57 6.50 -5.35 -14.99
N GLN A 58 7.75 -5.08 -14.55
CA GLN A 58 8.01 -4.28 -13.34
C GLN A 58 7.66 -2.82 -13.56
N LEU A 59 7.93 -2.29 -14.77
CA LEU A 59 7.47 -0.96 -15.16
C LEU A 59 5.94 -0.90 -15.19
N ALA A 60 5.27 -1.90 -15.76
CA ALA A 60 3.80 -1.97 -15.74
C ALA A 60 3.26 -1.98 -14.31
N CYS A 61 3.80 -2.82 -13.42
CA CYS A 61 3.44 -2.83 -12.01
C CYS A 61 3.67 -1.47 -11.33
N PHE A 62 4.81 -0.82 -11.58
CA PHE A 62 5.08 0.52 -11.03
C PHE A 62 4.05 1.53 -11.53
N ALA A 63 3.79 1.55 -12.84
CA ALA A 63 2.84 2.48 -13.44
C ALA A 63 1.42 2.27 -12.91
N THR A 64 0.96 1.02 -12.81
CA THR A 64 -0.35 0.70 -12.23
C THR A 64 -0.44 1.13 -10.77
N GLY A 65 0.54 0.77 -9.94
CA GLY A 65 0.53 1.11 -8.53
C GLY A 65 0.66 2.61 -8.27
N TRP A 66 1.48 3.31 -9.05
CA TRP A 66 1.62 4.76 -9.00
C TRP A 66 0.35 5.47 -9.47
N ALA A 67 -0.28 5.01 -10.55
CA ALA A 67 -1.53 5.57 -11.06
C ALA A 67 -2.68 5.38 -10.07
N ALA A 68 -2.78 4.21 -9.43
CA ALA A 68 -3.76 3.96 -8.36
C ALA A 68 -3.53 4.90 -7.17
N LEU A 69 -2.27 5.10 -6.76
CA LEU A 69 -1.93 6.03 -5.69
C LEU A 69 -2.25 7.49 -6.04
N ALA A 70 -1.96 7.91 -7.27
CA ALA A 70 -2.31 9.25 -7.76
C ALA A 70 -3.84 9.43 -7.86
N ALA A 71 -4.57 8.40 -8.31
CA ALA A 71 -6.02 8.43 -8.36
C ALA A 71 -6.64 8.55 -6.95
N ALA A 72 -6.08 7.85 -5.95
CA ALA A 72 -6.54 8.00 -4.56
C ALA A 72 -6.32 9.43 -4.04
N LEU A 73 -5.11 9.98 -4.20
CA LEU A 73 -4.68 11.18 -3.47
C LEU A 73 -4.89 12.52 -4.19
N VAL A 74 -5.08 12.52 -5.51
CA VAL A 74 -5.12 13.74 -6.34
C VAL A 74 -6.46 13.92 -7.04
N SER A 75 -7.24 12.84 -7.18
CA SER A 75 -8.52 12.89 -7.90
C SER A 75 -9.66 13.38 -7.00
N PRO A 76 -10.84 13.68 -7.58
CA PRO A 76 -12.06 14.02 -6.82
C PRO A 76 -12.46 12.97 -5.79
N LEU A 77 -11.92 11.74 -5.88
CA LEU A 77 -12.10 10.73 -4.85
C LEU A 77 -11.59 11.20 -3.48
N HIS A 78 -10.47 11.94 -3.44
CA HIS A 78 -9.89 12.44 -2.19
C HIS A 78 -10.83 13.44 -1.50
N GLU A 79 -11.35 14.42 -2.27
CA GLU A 79 -12.30 15.40 -1.73
C GLU A 79 -13.63 14.74 -1.33
N LEU A 80 -14.07 13.73 -2.07
CA LEU A 80 -15.22 12.93 -1.68
C LEU A 80 -14.95 12.11 -0.42
N GLY A 81 -13.72 11.63 -0.21
CA GLY A 81 -13.30 10.88 0.97
C GLY A 81 -13.44 11.69 2.26
N GLU A 82 -13.18 12.99 2.21
CA GLU A 82 -13.37 13.87 3.37
C GLU A 82 -14.85 14.11 3.72
N ARG A 83 -15.77 13.78 2.81
CA ARG A 83 -17.21 14.08 2.92
C ARG A 83 -18.11 12.84 2.96
N LEU A 84 -17.66 11.70 2.46
CA LEU A 84 -18.42 10.46 2.41
C LEU A 84 -17.61 9.34 3.01
N PHE A 85 -18.22 8.61 3.95
CA PHE A 85 -17.62 7.46 4.57
C PHE A 85 -17.27 6.39 3.53
N THR A 86 -18.18 6.15 2.57
CA THR A 86 -17.94 5.19 1.48
C THR A 86 -16.72 5.58 0.64
N ALA A 87 -16.60 6.85 0.23
CA ALA A 87 -15.48 7.31 -0.57
C ALA A 87 -14.16 7.23 0.20
N HIS A 88 -14.19 7.55 1.49
CA HIS A 88 -13.06 7.43 2.41
C HIS A 88 -12.55 5.98 2.49
N MET A 89 -13.47 5.02 2.62
CA MET A 89 -13.11 3.60 2.61
C MET A 89 -12.54 3.15 1.26
N ILE A 90 -13.10 3.62 0.15
CA ILE A 90 -12.56 3.34 -1.18
C ILE A 90 -11.13 3.88 -1.32
N GLU A 91 -10.87 5.10 -0.85
CA GLU A 91 -9.54 5.70 -0.91
C GLU A 91 -8.50 4.84 -0.17
N HIS A 92 -8.81 4.43 1.07
CA HIS A 92 -7.96 3.55 1.84
C HIS A 92 -7.74 2.16 1.19
N GLU A 93 -8.79 1.56 0.63
CA GLU A 93 -8.68 0.28 -0.10
C GLU A 93 -7.79 0.44 -1.33
N VAL A 94 -7.96 1.52 -2.11
CA VAL A 94 -7.10 1.79 -3.27
C VAL A 94 -5.64 1.93 -2.84
N LEU A 95 -5.36 2.64 -1.73
CA LEU A 95 -4.02 2.77 -1.15
C LEU A 95 -3.42 1.40 -0.75
N MET A 96 -4.17 0.60 0.01
CA MET A 96 -3.65 -0.59 0.70
C MET A 96 -3.67 -1.86 -0.16
N VAL A 97 -4.73 -2.11 -0.92
CA VAL A 97 -4.90 -3.36 -1.68
C VAL A 97 -4.69 -3.19 -3.18
N ALA A 98 -4.96 -2.02 -3.76
CA ALA A 98 -4.76 -1.80 -5.20
C ALA A 98 -3.37 -1.25 -5.54
N ALA A 99 -2.89 -0.24 -4.81
CA ALA A 99 -1.62 0.44 -5.11
C ALA A 99 -0.40 -0.26 -4.52
N ALA A 100 -0.44 -0.64 -3.25
CA ALA A 100 0.73 -1.19 -2.54
C ALA A 100 1.31 -2.49 -3.14
N PRO A 101 0.54 -3.55 -3.48
CA PRO A 101 1.12 -4.77 -4.04
C PRO A 101 1.87 -4.59 -5.37
N PRO A 102 1.32 -3.92 -6.41
CA PRO A 102 2.06 -3.70 -7.65
C PRO A 102 3.27 -2.77 -7.45
N LEU A 103 3.18 -1.77 -6.56
CA LEU A 103 4.35 -0.97 -6.18
C LEU A 103 5.46 -1.86 -5.58
N VAL A 104 5.13 -2.79 -4.68
CA VAL A 104 6.10 -3.74 -4.10
C VAL A 104 6.69 -4.68 -5.17
N LEU A 105 5.87 -5.18 -6.10
CA LEU A 105 6.30 -6.07 -7.18
C LEU A 105 7.27 -5.40 -8.16
N SER A 106 7.14 -4.09 -8.36
CA SER A 106 8.05 -3.32 -9.22
C SER A 106 9.50 -3.24 -8.69
N ARG A 107 9.74 -3.59 -7.42
CA ARG A 107 11.03 -3.49 -6.71
C ARG A 107 11.65 -2.07 -6.82
N PRO A 108 10.88 -1.03 -6.44
CA PRO A 108 11.15 0.35 -6.84
C PRO A 108 12.45 0.88 -6.23
N LEU A 109 12.78 0.46 -5.01
CA LEU A 109 14.00 0.87 -4.31
C LEU A 109 15.27 0.57 -5.12
N GLY A 110 15.30 -0.56 -5.83
CA GLY A 110 16.43 -0.93 -6.68
C GLY A 110 16.61 0.04 -7.83
N ALA A 111 15.53 0.34 -8.56
CA ALA A 111 15.54 1.30 -9.67
C ALA A 111 15.85 2.71 -9.17
N MET A 112 15.14 3.20 -8.15
CA MET A 112 15.31 4.55 -7.59
C MET A 112 16.75 4.82 -7.10
N LEU A 113 17.43 3.83 -6.51
CA LEU A 113 18.84 3.98 -6.10
C LEU A 113 19.79 4.26 -7.28
N TRP A 114 19.43 3.85 -8.50
CA TRP A 114 20.21 4.13 -9.71
C TRP A 114 19.99 5.54 -10.27
N ALA A 115 18.97 6.27 -9.81
CA ALA A 115 18.80 7.68 -10.12
C ALA A 115 19.89 8.56 -9.48
N PHE A 116 20.57 8.05 -8.45
CA PHE A 116 21.63 8.78 -7.76
C PHE A 116 23.04 8.52 -8.36
N PRO A 117 23.96 9.50 -8.25
CA PRO A 117 25.37 9.30 -8.60
C PRO A 117 26.03 8.18 -7.77
N HIS A 118 27.10 7.60 -8.31
CA HIS A 118 27.79 6.45 -7.72
C HIS A 118 28.20 6.66 -6.24
N ALA A 119 28.68 7.85 -5.91
CA ALA A 119 29.09 8.20 -4.54
C ALA A 119 27.92 8.14 -3.55
N MET A 120 26.78 8.73 -3.90
CA MET A 120 25.58 8.74 -3.06
C MET A 120 25.00 7.34 -2.92
N ARG A 121 24.93 6.56 -4.01
CA ARG A 121 24.48 5.17 -3.98
C ARG A 121 25.31 4.31 -3.02
N ARG A 122 26.63 4.47 -3.00
CA ARG A 122 27.52 3.77 -2.05
C ARG A 122 27.28 4.19 -0.60
N ARG A 123 27.02 5.48 -0.34
CA ARG A 123 26.69 5.98 1.01
C ARG A 123 25.37 5.40 1.51
N LEU A 124 24.32 5.44 0.69
CA LEU A 124 23.02 4.85 1.02
C LEU A 124 23.12 3.33 1.25
N ALA A 125 23.85 2.62 0.40
CA ALA A 125 24.08 1.18 0.58
C ALA A 125 24.87 0.85 1.85
N ARG A 126 25.80 1.71 2.28
CA ARG A 126 26.50 1.56 3.56
C ARG A 126 25.58 1.81 4.75
N GLY A 127 24.76 2.87 4.71
CA GLY A 127 23.77 3.16 5.73
C GLY A 127 22.75 2.03 5.89
N ALA A 128 22.25 1.48 4.79
CA ALA A 128 21.35 0.32 4.81
C ALA A 128 21.98 -0.95 5.41
N ARG A 129 23.32 -1.04 5.47
CA ARG A 129 24.05 -2.16 6.07
C ARG A 129 24.37 -1.94 7.55
N TRP A 130 24.10 -0.77 8.11
CA TRP A 130 24.29 -0.51 9.54
C TRP A 130 23.46 -1.52 10.36
N PRO A 131 24.03 -2.05 11.45
CA PRO A 131 23.43 -3.17 12.19
C PRO A 131 22.03 -2.81 12.72
N VAL A 132 21.84 -1.59 13.23
CA VAL A 132 20.56 -1.09 13.73
C VAL A 132 19.52 -0.99 12.61
N VAL A 133 19.86 -0.37 11.48
CA VAL A 133 18.96 -0.24 10.31
C VAL A 133 18.58 -1.62 9.78
N ARG A 134 19.56 -2.52 9.67
CA ARG A 134 19.34 -3.89 9.20
C ARG A 134 18.47 -4.69 10.18
N MET A 135 18.64 -4.50 11.48
CA MET A 135 17.83 -5.14 12.52
C MET A 135 16.39 -4.62 12.49
N ALA A 136 16.20 -3.31 12.44
CA ALA A 136 14.88 -2.67 12.34
C ALA A 136 14.16 -3.12 11.06
N TRP A 137 14.82 -3.01 9.89
CA TRP A 137 14.26 -3.50 8.63
C TRP A 137 13.93 -4.99 8.71
N ARG A 138 14.77 -5.78 9.38
CA ARG A 138 14.49 -7.21 9.54
C ARG A 138 13.23 -7.43 10.38
N GLY A 139 13.10 -6.77 11.52
CA GLY A 139 11.93 -6.87 12.38
C GLY A 139 10.65 -6.42 11.69
N LEU A 140 10.68 -5.27 11.01
CA LEU A 140 9.52 -4.68 10.33
C LEU A 140 9.05 -5.48 9.11
N THR A 141 9.97 -6.16 8.41
CA THR A 141 9.65 -7.00 7.24
C THR A 141 9.49 -8.48 7.60
N GLU A 142 9.49 -8.82 8.89
CA GLU A 142 9.03 -10.12 9.34
C GLU A 142 7.51 -10.21 9.10
N PRO A 143 7.00 -11.27 8.46
CA PRO A 143 5.59 -11.36 8.10
C PRO A 143 4.62 -11.12 9.25
N ALA A 144 4.87 -11.72 10.42
CA ALA A 144 4.04 -11.50 11.61
C ALA A 144 4.03 -10.03 12.05
N SER A 145 5.19 -9.39 12.15
CA SER A 145 5.29 -7.98 12.52
C SER A 145 4.59 -7.07 11.51
N ALA A 146 4.79 -7.32 10.21
CA ALA A 146 4.19 -6.52 9.16
C ALA A 146 2.65 -6.65 9.16
N THR A 147 2.13 -7.87 9.33
CA THR A 147 0.69 -8.12 9.49
C THR A 147 0.13 -7.45 10.74
N ILE A 148 0.83 -7.55 11.88
CA ILE A 148 0.40 -6.90 13.13
C ILE A 148 0.37 -5.38 12.96
N LEU A 149 1.43 -4.77 12.40
CA LEU A 149 1.49 -3.32 12.17
C LEU A 149 0.38 -2.86 11.22
N HIS A 150 0.08 -3.63 10.19
CA HIS A 150 -1.01 -3.33 9.26
C HIS A 150 -2.38 -3.45 9.92
N GLY A 151 -2.63 -4.52 10.67
CA GLY A 151 -3.85 -4.69 11.45
C GLY A 151 -4.02 -3.59 12.49
N LEU A 152 -2.96 -3.22 13.22
CA LEU A 152 -2.99 -2.12 14.18
C LEU A 152 -3.32 -0.78 13.52
N ALA A 153 -2.74 -0.48 12.35
CA ALA A 153 -3.09 0.72 11.60
C ALA A 153 -4.58 0.71 11.25
N ILE A 154 -5.08 -0.38 10.63
CA ILE A 154 -6.50 -0.54 10.24
C ILE A 154 -7.41 -0.32 11.44
N TRP A 155 -7.23 -1.08 12.53
CA TRP A 155 -8.13 -0.99 13.68
C TRP A 155 -8.04 0.34 14.41
N SER A 156 -6.84 0.93 14.56
CA SER A 156 -6.68 2.19 15.30
C SER A 156 -7.45 3.33 14.62
N TRP A 157 -7.34 3.46 13.30
CA TRP A 157 -8.00 4.54 12.56
C TRP A 157 -9.52 4.36 12.40
N HIS A 158 -10.05 3.20 12.75
CA HIS A 158 -11.50 2.96 12.82
C HIS A 158 -12.06 3.10 14.24
N ILE A 159 -11.23 3.49 15.23
CA ILE A 159 -11.72 3.94 16.53
C ILE A 159 -12.39 5.30 16.34
N PRO A 160 -13.64 5.52 16.79
CA PRO A 160 -14.40 6.74 16.50
C PRO A 160 -13.65 8.05 16.79
N VAL A 161 -12.95 8.12 17.93
CA VAL A 161 -12.19 9.33 18.32
C VAL A 161 -11.04 9.63 17.36
N LEU A 162 -10.33 8.60 16.87
CA LEU A 162 -9.21 8.78 15.95
C LEU A 162 -9.71 9.05 14.52
N PHE A 163 -10.77 8.35 14.11
CA PHE A 163 -11.44 8.61 12.85
C PHE A 163 -11.91 10.05 12.73
N ASP A 164 -12.69 10.50 13.72
CA ASP A 164 -13.21 11.86 13.79
C ASP A 164 -12.09 12.90 13.82
N ALA A 165 -10.97 12.60 14.48
CA ALA A 165 -9.81 13.48 14.52
C ALA A 165 -9.12 13.58 13.16
N ALA A 166 -9.07 12.49 12.38
CA ALA A 166 -8.53 12.50 11.03
C ALA A 166 -9.39 13.33 10.08
N ILE A 167 -10.72 13.16 10.10
CA ILE A 167 -11.62 13.96 9.27
C ILE A 167 -11.60 15.45 9.68
N ALA A 168 -11.41 15.75 10.96
CA ALA A 168 -11.38 17.13 11.44
C ALA A 168 -10.03 17.86 11.23
N SER A 169 -8.95 17.14 10.92
CA SER A 169 -7.59 17.70 10.91
C SER A 169 -6.76 17.11 9.78
N GLU A 170 -6.45 17.93 8.78
CA GLU A 170 -5.66 17.54 7.61
C GLU A 170 -4.31 16.88 7.97
N PRO A 171 -3.50 17.37 8.93
CA PRO A 171 -2.27 16.67 9.34
C PRO A 171 -2.52 15.25 9.90
N VAL A 172 -3.64 15.05 10.60
CA VAL A 172 -4.01 13.73 11.14
C VAL A 172 -4.50 12.81 10.03
N HIS A 173 -5.25 13.36 9.05
CA HIS A 173 -5.63 12.66 7.83
C HIS A 173 -4.39 12.17 7.05
N TRP A 174 -3.38 13.04 6.87
CA TRP A 174 -2.11 12.66 6.26
C TRP A 174 -1.38 11.55 7.02
N LEU A 175 -1.37 11.63 8.35
CA LEU A 175 -0.77 10.59 9.19
C LEU A 175 -1.48 9.26 9.03
N GLN A 176 -2.82 9.28 8.93
CA GLN A 176 -3.64 8.10 8.65
C GLN A 176 -3.26 7.48 7.30
N HIS A 177 -3.32 8.23 6.20
CA HIS A 177 -2.95 7.76 4.87
C HIS A 177 -1.52 7.23 4.80
N PHE A 178 -0.57 7.95 5.41
CA PHE A 178 0.81 7.52 5.47
C PHE A 178 0.96 6.19 6.22
N SER A 179 0.28 6.03 7.37
CA SER A 179 0.35 4.80 8.15
C SER A 179 -0.27 3.60 7.42
N PHE A 180 -1.36 3.80 6.68
CA PHE A 180 -1.97 2.77 5.84
C PHE A 180 -1.05 2.37 4.68
N LEU A 181 -0.54 3.34 3.92
CA LEU A 181 0.36 3.05 2.81
C LEU A 181 1.65 2.40 3.30
N ALA A 182 2.28 2.92 4.35
CA ALA A 182 3.54 2.39 4.88
C ALA A 182 3.36 0.96 5.43
N SER A 183 2.30 0.71 6.20
CA SER A 183 2.03 -0.63 6.73
C SER A 183 1.66 -1.63 5.63
N ALA A 184 0.87 -1.22 4.63
CA ALA A 184 0.53 -2.05 3.48
C ALA A 184 1.77 -2.39 2.64
N LEU A 185 2.65 -1.41 2.37
CA LEU A 185 3.91 -1.65 1.66
C LEU A 185 4.81 -2.64 2.43
N LEU A 186 4.89 -2.54 3.75
CA LEU A 186 5.63 -3.50 4.59
C LEU A 186 5.00 -4.90 4.54
N PHE A 187 3.68 -4.99 4.66
CA PHE A 187 2.91 -6.23 4.59
C PHE A 187 3.14 -6.95 3.26
N TRP A 188 2.84 -6.27 2.14
CA TRP A 188 3.05 -6.83 0.81
C TRP A 188 4.51 -7.14 0.53
N TRP A 189 5.45 -6.32 1.02
CA TRP A 189 6.88 -6.63 0.91
C TRP A 189 7.23 -7.92 1.65
N ALA A 190 6.76 -8.11 2.89
CA ALA A 190 7.03 -9.31 3.68
C ALA A 190 6.51 -10.59 3.01
N LEU A 191 5.34 -10.47 2.35
CA LEU A 191 4.67 -11.56 1.62
C LEU A 191 5.33 -11.88 0.27
N LEU A 192 5.59 -10.86 -0.56
CA LEU A 192 5.99 -11.05 -1.96
C LEU A 192 7.52 -11.12 -2.16
N ASN A 193 8.28 -10.32 -1.42
CA ASN A 193 9.74 -10.20 -1.55
C ASN A 193 10.50 -10.64 -0.29
N GLY A 194 9.79 -10.81 0.83
CA GLY A 194 10.34 -11.02 2.16
C GLY A 194 10.48 -12.48 2.56
N ARG A 195 10.43 -12.73 3.87
CA ARG A 195 10.69 -14.06 4.45
C ARG A 195 9.50 -15.00 4.34
N ALA A 196 8.26 -14.51 4.24
CA ALA A 196 7.12 -15.38 3.98
C ALA A 196 7.33 -16.13 2.67
N ARG A 197 7.69 -15.40 1.60
CA ARG A 197 8.06 -16.02 0.31
C ARG A 197 9.13 -17.09 0.44
N ARG A 198 10.17 -16.85 1.26
CA ARG A 198 11.27 -17.81 1.48
C ARG A 198 10.86 -19.05 2.28
N ARG A 199 9.84 -18.93 3.14
CA ARG A 199 9.25 -20.05 3.90
C ARG A 199 8.22 -20.84 3.07
N GLY A 200 8.06 -20.50 1.80
CA GLY A 200 7.07 -21.10 0.90
C GLY A 200 5.77 -20.29 0.82
N TYR A 201 4.95 -20.63 -0.17
CA TYR A 201 3.73 -19.87 -0.46
C TYR A 201 2.66 -19.99 0.64
N GLY A 202 2.62 -21.12 1.37
CA GLY A 202 1.65 -21.36 2.45
C GLY A 202 1.69 -20.31 3.57
N ALA A 203 2.87 -19.83 3.95
CA ALA A 203 2.99 -18.75 4.92
C ALA A 203 2.34 -17.46 4.41
N SER A 204 2.54 -17.11 3.14
CA SER A 204 1.96 -15.90 2.54
C SER A 204 0.44 -15.98 2.46
N VAL A 205 -0.09 -17.16 2.09
CA VAL A 205 -1.54 -17.43 2.06
C VAL A 205 -2.14 -17.31 3.46
N PHE A 206 -1.47 -17.85 4.49
CA PHE A 206 -1.93 -17.72 5.88
C PHE A 206 -2.04 -16.26 6.33
N TYR A 207 -1.02 -15.44 6.06
CA TYR A 207 -1.06 -14.01 6.44
C TYR A 207 -2.10 -13.22 5.63
N LEU A 208 -2.34 -13.56 4.36
CA LEU A 208 -3.44 -12.98 3.57
C LEU A 208 -4.80 -13.35 4.16
N PHE A 209 -5.01 -14.63 4.47
CA PHE A 209 -6.25 -15.11 5.09
C PHE A 209 -6.51 -14.42 6.43
N PHE A 210 -5.50 -14.36 7.30
CA PHE A 210 -5.61 -13.68 8.59
C PHE A 210 -5.96 -12.20 8.42
N THR A 211 -5.26 -11.51 7.51
CA THR A 211 -5.50 -10.08 7.23
C THR A 211 -6.90 -9.84 6.69
N SER A 212 -7.34 -10.66 5.73
CA SER A 212 -8.70 -10.64 5.17
C SER A 212 -9.76 -10.92 6.23
N THR A 213 -9.49 -11.81 7.19
CA THR A 213 -10.44 -12.17 8.24
C THR A 213 -10.67 -11.02 9.21
N HIS A 214 -9.59 -10.41 9.75
CA HIS A 214 -9.77 -9.34 10.73
C HIS A 214 -10.26 -8.02 10.10
N SER A 215 -9.86 -7.72 8.86
CA SER A 215 -10.38 -6.55 8.13
C SER A 215 -11.84 -6.76 7.72
N GLY A 216 -12.20 -7.97 7.28
CA GLY A 216 -13.58 -8.35 7.00
C GLY A 216 -14.48 -8.30 8.23
N LEU A 217 -13.98 -8.70 9.41
CA LEU A 217 -14.69 -8.54 10.68
C LEU A 217 -14.99 -7.06 10.97
N LEU A 218 -13.98 -6.19 10.82
CA LEU A 218 -14.16 -4.76 10.99
C LEU A 218 -15.20 -4.20 10.00
N GLY A 219 -15.13 -4.62 8.73
CA GLY A 219 -16.09 -4.22 7.70
C GLY A 219 -17.52 -4.66 8.03
N ALA A 220 -17.68 -5.90 8.51
CA ALA A 220 -18.96 -6.42 8.96
C ALA A 220 -19.53 -5.65 10.16
N ILE A 221 -18.69 -5.25 11.13
CA ILE A 221 -19.12 -4.42 12.27
C ILE A 221 -19.71 -3.09 11.79
N LEU A 222 -19.07 -2.45 10.80
CA LEU A 222 -19.54 -1.19 10.24
C LEU A 222 -20.80 -1.37 9.38
N ALA A 223 -20.80 -2.37 8.50
CA ALA A 223 -21.88 -2.69 7.57
C ALA A 223 -23.18 -3.10 8.27
N LEU A 224 -23.07 -3.76 9.41
CA LEU A 224 -24.21 -4.29 10.17
C LEU A 224 -24.58 -3.40 11.38
N SER A 225 -23.92 -2.26 11.54
CA SER A 225 -24.24 -1.33 12.63
C SER A 225 -25.65 -0.78 12.48
N LYS A 226 -26.37 -0.67 13.60
CA LYS A 226 -27.70 -0.03 13.67
C LYS A 226 -27.65 1.45 14.02
N ASN A 227 -26.50 1.92 14.49
CA ASN A 227 -26.27 3.30 14.91
C ASN A 227 -25.06 3.87 14.17
N GLU A 228 -25.06 5.18 13.98
CA GLU A 228 -23.91 5.92 13.48
C GLU A 228 -22.77 5.79 14.51
N MET A 229 -21.63 5.26 14.08
CA MET A 229 -20.45 5.08 14.95
C MET A 229 -19.51 6.28 14.91
N PHE A 230 -19.61 7.11 13.87
CA PHE A 230 -18.77 8.27 13.61
C PHE A 230 -19.61 9.53 13.53
N VAL A 231 -19.05 10.68 13.89
CA VAL A 231 -19.82 11.92 13.89
C VAL A 231 -19.97 12.44 12.45
N PRO A 232 -21.19 12.70 11.96
CA PRO A 232 -21.43 13.12 10.58
C PRO A 232 -21.16 14.61 10.37
N ARG A 233 -20.01 15.14 10.84
CA ARG A 233 -19.71 16.60 10.84
C ARG A 233 -19.68 17.21 9.45
N HIS A 234 -19.40 16.41 8.42
CA HIS A 234 -19.25 16.84 7.03
C HIS A 234 -19.89 15.86 6.03
N SER A 235 -20.88 15.06 6.44
CA SER A 235 -21.42 14.02 5.56
C SER A 235 -22.18 14.63 4.37
N ALA A 236 -21.68 14.43 3.16
CA ALA A 236 -22.39 14.76 1.93
C ALA A 236 -23.39 13.67 1.50
N ALA A 237 -23.66 12.69 2.37
CA ALA A 237 -24.49 11.52 2.10
C ALA A 237 -25.88 11.89 1.57
N ALA A 238 -26.49 12.94 2.10
CA ALA A 238 -27.80 13.42 1.66
C ALA A 238 -27.83 13.87 0.19
N GLN A 239 -26.69 14.34 -0.36
CA GLN A 239 -26.56 14.70 -1.78
C GLN A 239 -26.64 13.46 -2.69
N TRP A 240 -26.42 12.28 -2.13
CA TRP A 240 -26.49 10.98 -2.79
C TRP A 240 -27.77 10.20 -2.41
N SER A 241 -28.76 10.87 -1.80
CA SER A 241 -29.98 10.23 -1.28
C SER A 241 -29.71 9.15 -0.21
N LEU A 242 -28.62 9.30 0.55
CA LEU A 242 -28.25 8.41 1.64
C LEU A 242 -28.32 9.14 2.98
N THR A 243 -28.67 8.41 4.04
CA THR A 243 -28.40 8.80 5.42
C THR A 243 -26.92 8.57 5.76
N ALA A 244 -26.42 9.21 6.83
CA ALA A 244 -25.04 8.99 7.27
C ALA A 244 -24.80 7.54 7.72
N LEU A 245 -25.81 6.90 8.32
CA LEU A 245 -25.77 5.47 8.63
C LEU A 245 -25.66 4.60 7.38
N GLU A 246 -26.47 4.86 6.34
CA GLU A 246 -26.41 4.08 5.10
C GLU A 246 -25.06 4.24 4.39
N ASP A 247 -24.50 5.45 4.36
CA ASP A 247 -23.15 5.70 3.83
C ASP A 247 -22.07 4.95 4.63
N GLN A 248 -22.18 4.91 5.97
CA GLN A 248 -21.30 4.10 6.81
C GLN A 248 -21.42 2.60 6.48
N GLN A 249 -22.65 2.12 6.34
CA GLN A 249 -22.91 0.70 6.07
C GLN A 249 -22.36 0.29 4.69
N LEU A 250 -22.50 1.15 3.68
CA LEU A 250 -21.92 0.95 2.35
C LEU A 250 -20.40 0.93 2.39
N GLY A 251 -19.75 1.87 3.08
CA GLY A 251 -18.30 1.83 3.27
C GLY A 251 -17.83 0.56 4.00
N GLY A 252 -18.58 0.11 5.02
CA GLY A 252 -18.33 -1.16 5.69
C GLY A 252 -18.44 -2.37 4.75
N LEU A 253 -19.43 -2.36 3.84
CA LEU A 253 -19.61 -3.41 2.84
C LEU A 253 -18.46 -3.44 1.82
N ILE A 254 -17.97 -2.28 1.39
CA ILE A 254 -16.81 -2.16 0.51
C ILE A 254 -15.56 -2.73 1.20
N MET A 255 -15.30 -2.34 2.44
CA MET A 255 -14.18 -2.86 3.21
C MET A 255 -14.30 -4.36 3.48
N TRP A 256 -15.52 -4.88 3.66
CA TRP A 256 -15.71 -6.31 3.88
C TRP A 256 -15.57 -7.13 2.59
N VAL A 257 -16.46 -6.91 1.62
CA VAL A 257 -16.56 -7.75 0.41
C VAL A 257 -15.50 -7.37 -0.60
N GLY A 258 -15.24 -6.07 -0.78
CA GLY A 258 -14.25 -5.56 -1.72
C GLY A 258 -12.84 -6.00 -1.35
N ALA A 259 -12.42 -5.76 -0.10
CA ALA A 259 -11.09 -6.17 0.36
C ALA A 259 -10.93 -7.70 0.33
N ALA A 260 -11.94 -8.45 0.78
CA ALA A 260 -11.92 -9.91 0.75
C ALA A 260 -11.74 -10.46 -0.68
N ALA A 261 -12.42 -9.87 -1.67
CA ALA A 261 -12.26 -10.26 -3.07
C ALA A 261 -10.82 -10.03 -3.58
N PHE A 262 -10.21 -8.89 -3.22
CA PHE A 262 -8.81 -8.59 -3.56
C PHE A 262 -7.83 -9.56 -2.90
N TYR A 263 -7.94 -9.78 -1.60
CA TYR A 263 -7.06 -10.71 -0.88
C TYR A 263 -7.22 -12.16 -1.36
N LEU A 264 -8.45 -12.58 -1.67
CA LEU A 264 -8.71 -13.89 -2.26
C LEU A 264 -8.06 -14.03 -3.64
N ALA A 265 -8.25 -13.04 -4.52
CA ALA A 265 -7.61 -13.05 -5.83
C ALA A 265 -6.07 -13.13 -5.72
N ALA A 266 -5.47 -12.34 -4.83
CA ALA A 266 -4.04 -12.38 -4.58
C ALA A 266 -3.58 -13.75 -4.04
N ALA A 267 -4.32 -14.34 -3.10
CA ALA A 267 -4.04 -15.66 -2.54
C ALA A 267 -4.13 -16.76 -3.60
N LEU A 268 -5.14 -16.72 -4.46
CA LEU A 268 -5.32 -17.67 -5.57
C LEU A 268 -4.20 -17.56 -6.60
N ILE A 269 -3.80 -16.35 -6.98
CA ILE A 269 -2.67 -16.12 -7.88
C ILE A 269 -1.38 -16.70 -7.28
N LEU A 270 -1.11 -16.43 -6.00
CA LEU A 270 0.06 -16.99 -5.31
C LEU A 270 -0.01 -18.51 -5.21
N ALA A 271 -1.18 -19.10 -4.96
CA ALA A 271 -1.38 -20.53 -4.92
C ALA A 271 -1.19 -21.18 -6.30
N ALA A 272 -1.65 -20.55 -7.38
CA ALA A 272 -1.43 -21.01 -8.75
C ALA A 272 0.07 -21.07 -9.08
N PHE A 273 0.80 -19.98 -8.79
CA PHE A 273 2.25 -19.96 -8.94
C PHE A 273 2.96 -21.02 -8.07
N TRP A 274 2.41 -21.35 -6.90
CA TRP A 274 2.95 -22.43 -6.06
C TRP A 274 2.79 -23.80 -6.71
N ILE A 275 1.62 -24.10 -7.26
CA ILE A 275 1.32 -25.37 -7.93
C ILE A 275 2.21 -25.53 -9.18
N GLU A 276 2.37 -24.47 -9.97
CA GLU A 276 3.25 -24.46 -11.15
C GLU A 276 4.73 -24.62 -10.80
N THR A 277 5.14 -24.26 -9.58
CA THR A 277 6.52 -24.38 -9.09
C THR A 277 6.73 -25.61 -8.17
N GLY A 278 5.70 -26.43 -7.95
CA GLY A 278 5.73 -27.72 -7.23
C GLY A 278 6.45 -28.84 -8.03
N PRO A 279 6.80 -29.98 -7.41
CA PRO A 279 8.10 -30.65 -7.52
C PRO A 279 8.42 -31.25 -8.91
N TYR A 280 8.95 -30.43 -9.82
CA TYR A 280 9.70 -30.93 -10.98
C TYR A 280 11.14 -31.35 -10.61
N THR A 281 11.59 -31.05 -9.38
CA THR A 281 12.97 -31.29 -8.93
C THR A 281 13.27 -32.73 -8.51
N GLU A 282 12.27 -33.55 -8.13
CA GLU A 282 12.52 -34.94 -7.74
C GLU A 282 12.67 -35.89 -8.94
N LYS A 283 11.97 -35.66 -10.05
CA LYS A 283 12.04 -36.54 -11.23
C LYS A 283 13.35 -36.46 -12.00
N LYS A 284 14.12 -35.37 -11.88
CA LYS A 284 15.41 -35.23 -12.56
C LYS A 284 16.59 -35.84 -11.78
N ALA A 285 16.45 -35.98 -10.46
CA ALA A 285 17.45 -36.65 -9.61
C ALA A 285 17.30 -38.19 -9.64
N ALA A 286 16.09 -38.71 -9.86
CA ALA A 286 15.82 -40.15 -9.95
C ALA A 286 16.12 -40.77 -11.33
N GLY A 287 16.53 -39.97 -12.32
CA GLY A 287 16.63 -40.38 -13.73
C GLY A 287 18.05 -40.65 -14.25
N THR A 288 19.08 -40.67 -13.41
CA THR A 288 20.43 -41.06 -13.87
C THR A 288 20.70 -42.51 -13.46
N PRO A 289 20.51 -43.51 -14.34
CA PRO A 289 20.95 -44.87 -14.05
C PRO A 289 22.47 -44.88 -13.90
N SER A 290 22.96 -45.38 -12.75
CA SER A 290 24.37 -45.63 -12.51
C SER A 290 24.83 -46.78 -13.42
N SER A 291 25.26 -46.45 -14.63
CA SER A 291 25.89 -47.40 -15.53
C SER A 291 27.41 -47.36 -15.36
N VAL A 292 27.93 -48.50 -14.90
CA VAL A 292 29.28 -49.05 -15.15
C VAL A 292 30.43 -48.49 -14.32
N GLN A 293 30.96 -49.35 -13.44
CA GLN A 293 32.37 -49.77 -13.44
C GLN A 293 32.50 -51.10 -12.67
N ASN A 294 32.61 -52.19 -13.44
CA ASN A 294 33.33 -53.42 -13.10
C ASN A 294 34.17 -53.77 -14.33
#